data_AF-X0SG83-F1
#
_entry.id   AF-X0SG83-F1
#
_cell.length_a   1.000
_cell.length_b   1.000
_cell.length_c   1.000
_cell.angle_alpha   90.00
_cell.angle_beta   90.00
_cell.angle_gamma   90.00
#
_symmetry.space_group_name_H-M   'P 1'
#
loop_
_entity.id
_entity.type
_entity.pdbx_description
1 polymer ?
#
loop_
_entity_poly.entity_id
_entity_poly.type
_entity_poly.pdbx_seq_one_letter_code
_entity_poly.pdbx_strand_id
1 'polypeptide(L)' 'NRSWRILFKDAYLEEDKYFANCILNNKEPKVSIEDGKKAIEIVIAANKSIKTGQPVKL' A
#
# COMPACT_ATOMS: atom_id res chain seq x y z
N ASN A 1 21.85 -3.79 13.04
CA ASN A 1 20.81 -2.78 12.79
C ASN A 1 20.27 -2.96 11.37
N ARG A 2 19.06 -3.52 11.16
CA ARG A 2 18.45 -3.67 9.82
C ARG A 2 17.33 -2.63 9.67
N SER A 3 17.53 -1.68 8.76
CA SER A 3 16.53 -0.67 8.40
C SER A 3 15.48 -1.26 7.45
N TRP A 4 14.29 -0.66 7.37
CA TRP A 4 13.24 -0.99 6.39
C TRP A 4 13.77 -1.06 4.96
N ARG A 5 14.78 -0.22 4.63
CA ARG A 5 15.46 -0.20 3.33
C ARG A 5 16.13 -1.54 2.97
N ILE A 6 16.57 -2.29 3.97
CA ILE A 6 17.19 -3.61 3.79
C ILE A 6 16.13 -4.69 3.90
N LEU A 7 15.18 -4.55 4.83
CA LEU A 7 14.15 -5.56 5.09
C LEU A 7 13.26 -5.83 3.87
N PHE A 8 12.92 -4.79 3.10
CA PHE A 8 12.01 -4.88 1.95
C PHE A 8 12.67 -4.52 0.61
N LYS A 9 14.01 -4.52 0.56
CA LYS A 9 14.77 -4.13 -0.65
C LYS A 9 14.27 -4.85 -1.91
N ASP A 10 14.11 -6.17 -1.82
CA ASP A 10 13.73 -6.98 -2.98
C ASP A 10 12.28 -6.70 -3.39
N ALA A 11 11.38 -6.48 -2.42
CA ALA A 11 10.00 -6.14 -2.71
C ALA A 11 9.87 -4.80 -3.46
N TYR A 12 10.62 -3.76 -3.04
CA TYR A 12 10.63 -2.47 -3.74
C TYR A 12 11.18 -2.61 -5.17
N LEU A 13 12.26 -3.37 -5.35
CA LEU A 13 12.84 -3.59 -6.67
C LEU A 13 11.87 -4.33 -7.61
N GLU A 14 11.16 -5.34 -7.11
CA GLU A 14 10.20 -6.10 -7.91
C GLU A 14 8.92 -5.30 -8.20
N GLU A 15 8.47 -4.42 -7.29
CA GLU A 15 7.37 -3.49 -7.52
C GLU A 15 7.70 -2.51 -8.68
N ASP A 16 8.88 -1.90 -8.66
CA ASP A 16 9.33 -0.98 -9.71
C ASP A 16 9.45 -1.68 -11.08
N LYS A 17 10.07 -2.87 -11.10
CA LYS A 17 10.17 -3.70 -12.31
C LYS A 17 8.80 -4.07 -12.85
N TYR A 18 7.87 -4.46 -11.97
CA TYR A 18 6.51 -4.81 -12.36
C TYR A 18 5.79 -3.62 -13.00
N PHE A 19 5.88 -2.43 -12.40
CA PHE A 19 5.27 -1.22 -12.94
C PHE A 19 5.87 -0.82 -14.30
N ALA A 20 7.20 -0.85 -14.43
CA ALA A 20 7.87 -0.61 -15.70
C ALA A 20 7.43 -1.62 -16.79
N ASN A 21 7.29 -2.89 -16.42
CA ASN A 21 6.79 -3.92 -17.32
C ASN A 21 5.33 -3.71 -17.73
N CYS A 22 4.47 -3.22 -16.84
CA CYS A 22 3.10 -2.82 -17.17
C CYS A 22 3.08 -1.73 -18.24
N ILE A 23 3.91 -0.69 -18.11
CA ILE A 23 4.04 0.38 -19.10
C ILE A 23 4.54 -0.17 -20.44
N LEU A 24 5.65 -0.93 -20.44
CA LEU A 24 6.28 -1.46 -21.66
C LEU A 24 5.36 -2.39 -22.45
N ASN A 25 4.46 -3.10 -21.77
CA ASN A 25 3.58 -4.09 -22.39
C ASN A 25 2.12 -3.62 -22.49
N ASN A 26 1.84 -2.33 -22.22
CA ASN A 26 0.48 -1.79 -22.18
C ASN A 26 -0.50 -2.65 -21.36
N LYS A 27 -0.06 -3.07 -20.16
CA LYS A 27 -0.86 -3.87 -19.21
C LYS A 27 -1.28 -2.99 -18.05
N GLU A 28 -2.53 -3.14 -17.63
CA GLU A 28 -3.01 -2.55 -16.38
C GLU A 28 -2.27 -3.16 -15.17
N PRO A 29 -1.80 -2.35 -14.21
CA PRO A 29 -1.23 -2.85 -12.97
C PRO A 29 -2.29 -3.54 -12.11
N LYS A 30 -1.88 -4.55 -11.34
CA LYS A 30 -2.74 -5.31 -10.44
C LYS A 30 -3.30 -4.46 -9.30
N VAL A 31 -2.51 -3.48 -8.84
CA VAL A 31 -2.92 -2.52 -7.81
C VAL A 31 -3.53 -1.32 -8.51
N SER A 32 -4.73 -0.97 -8.09
CA SER A 32 -5.56 0.09 -8.66
C SER A 32 -5.74 1.26 -7.69
N ILE A 33 -6.38 2.33 -8.15
CA ILE A 33 -6.79 3.45 -7.29
C ILE A 33 -7.76 3.01 -6.17
N GLU A 34 -8.52 1.95 -6.39
CA GLU A 34 -9.48 1.42 -5.42
C GLU A 34 -8.79 0.82 -4.20
N ASP A 35 -7.65 0.15 -4.40
CA ASP A 35 -6.83 -0.38 -3.32
C ASP A 35 -6.29 0.77 -2.44
N GLY A 36 -5.89 1.88 -3.07
CA GLY A 36 -5.48 3.10 -2.37
C GLY A 36 -6.60 3.73 -1.54
N LYS A 37 -7.83 3.80 -2.08
CA LYS A 37 -9.00 4.33 -1.35
C LYS A 37 -9.32 3.51 -0.11
N LYS A 38 -9.31 2.18 -0.23
CA LYS A 38 -9.55 1.27 0.90
C LYS A 38 -8.46 1.40 1.98
N ALA A 39 -7.20 1.55 1.57
CA ALA A 39 -6.11 1.79 2.52
C ALA A 39 -6.33 3.11 3.31
N ILE A 40 -6.79 4.17 2.64
CA ILE A 40 -7.10 5.45 3.28
C ILE A 40 -8.30 5.32 4.23
N GLU A 41 -9.35 4.63 3.82
CA GLU A 41 -10.53 4.39 4.65
C GLU A 41 -10.16 3.70 5.97
N ILE A 42 -9.30 2.67 5.89
CA ILE A 42 -8.77 1.97 7.07
C ILE A 42 -7.98 2.93 7.97
N VAL A 43 -7.09 3.76 7.40
CA VAL A 43 -6.29 4.72 8.17
C VAL A 43 -7.16 5.76 8.88
N ILE A 44 -8.21 6.24 8.22
CA ILE A 44 -9.17 7.19 8.82
C ILE A 44 -9.89 6.53 10.01
N ALA A 45 -10.39 5.30 9.84
CA ALA A 45 -11.05 4.56 10.92
C ALA A 45 -10.09 4.25 12.08
N ALA A 46 -8.85 3.85 11.79
CA ALA A 46 -7.83 3.62 12.81
C ALA A 46 -7.52 4.89 13.60
N ASN A 47 -7.34 6.04 12.92
CA ASN A 47 -7.12 7.33 13.59
C ASN A 47 -8.31 7.74 14.45
N LYS A 48 -9.55 7.48 14.01
CA LYS A 48 -10.74 7.72 14.80
C LYS A 48 -10.76 6.82 16.04
N SER A 49 -10.46 5.53 15.89
CA SER A 49 -10.38 4.56 16.99
C SER A 49 -9.34 4.97 18.04
N ILE A 50 -8.14 5.38 17.61
CA ILE A 50 -7.09 5.88 18.52
C ILE A 50 -7.59 7.08 19.34
N LYS A 51 -8.30 8.02 18.71
CA LYS A 51 -8.81 9.23 19.39
C LYS A 51 -9.93 8.93 20.36
N THR A 52 -10.81 7.98 20.06
CA THR A 52 -11.99 7.68 20.88
C THR A 52 -11.73 6.56 21.89
N GLY A 53 -10.69 5.75 21.71
CA GLY A 53 -10.46 4.52 22.45
C GLY A 53 -11.51 3.44 22.17
N GLN A 54 -12.25 3.53 21.07
CA GLN A 54 -13.36 2.63 20.73
C GLN A 54 -13.17 2.03 19.32
N PRO A 55 -13.53 0.74 19.10
CA PRO A 55 -13.52 0.15 17.77
C PRO A 55 -14.37 0.94 16.76
N VAL A 56 -13.91 1.02 15.52
CA VAL A 56 -14.64 1.65 14.41
C VAL A 56 -14.89 0.59 13.34
N LYS A 57 -16.14 0.41 12.94
CA LYS A 57 -16.56 -0.53 11.90
C LYS A 57 -16.39 0.11 10.51
N LEU A 58 -15.93 -0.70 9.56
CA LEU A 58 -15.88 -0.44 8.12
C LEU A 58 -16.91 -1.32 7.41
#